data_AF-A0A0K9P401-F1
#
_entry.id   AF-A0A0K9P401-F1
#
_cell.length_a   1.000
_cell.length_b   1.000
_cell.length_c   1.000
_cell.angle_alpha   90.00
_cell.angle_beta   90.00
_cell.angle_gamma   90.00
#
_symmetry.space_group_name_H-M   'P 1'
#
loop_
_entity.id
_entity.type
_entity.pdbx_description
1 polymer ?
#
loop_
_entity_poly.entity_id
_entity_poly.type
_entity_poly.pdbx_seq_one_letter_code
_entity_poly.pdbx_strand_id
1 'polypeptide(L)'
;MGRGKVLISDYCKKDGAPSIEFGEYIKQRGYDLHDVDAYGQLLKDAGFKHVIAEDRTNQFLDILTKELDSIEKDKESFIHEFSEVN
;
A
#
# COMPACT_ATOMS: atom_id res chain seq x y z
N MET A 1 28.69 -1.34 19.17
CA MET A 1 27.93 -0.88 17.99
C MET A 1 26.62 -1.66 17.93
N GLY A 2 25.48 -1.00 18.12
CA GLY A 2 24.17 -1.65 17.99
C GLY A 2 23.87 -1.94 16.51
N ARG A 3 23.37 -3.14 16.21
CA ARG A 3 22.87 -3.47 14.86
C ARG A 3 21.52 -2.77 14.69
N GLY A 4 21.44 -1.80 13.79
CA GLY A 4 20.19 -1.12 13.44
C GLY A 4 19.20 -2.07 12.77
N LYS A 5 17.91 -1.76 12.88
CA LYS A 5 16.83 -2.44 12.17
C LYS A 5 16.05 -1.41 11.36
N VAL A 6 15.62 -1.80 10.17
CA VAL A 6 14.68 -1.03 9.33
C VAL A 6 13.37 -1.80 9.27
N LEU A 7 12.25 -1.09 9.36
CA LEU A 7 10.90 -1.62 9.18
C LEU A 7 10.17 -0.69 8.22
N ILE A 8 9.64 -1.26 7.16
CA ILE A 8 8.97 -0.54 6.07
C ILE A 8 7.61 -1.17 5.86
N SER A 9 6.57 -0.34 5.76
CA SER A 9 5.29 -0.70 5.16
C SER A 9 5.16 0.12 3.88
N ASP A 10 4.91 -0.53 2.76
CA ASP A 10 4.83 0.13 1.45
C ASP A 10 3.75 -0.53 0.58
N TYR A 11 3.29 0.18 -0.44
CA TYR A 11 2.40 -0.40 -1.44
C TYR A 11 3.21 -1.26 -2.40
N CYS A 12 2.83 -2.53 -2.49
CA CYS A 12 3.35 -3.48 -3.47
C CYS A 12 2.25 -3.84 -4.48
N LYS A 13 2.62 -4.43 -5.61
CA LYS A 13 1.68 -4.98 -6.59
C LYS A 13 1.81 -6.50 -6.68
N LYS A 14 0.77 -7.16 -7.19
CA LYS A 14 0.89 -8.57 -7.58
C LYS A 14 1.87 -8.69 -8.76
N ASP A 15 2.59 -9.81 -8.82
CA ASP A 15 3.37 -10.16 -10.00
C ASP A 15 2.47 -10.26 -11.25
N GLY A 16 3.05 -9.92 -12.41
CA GLY A 16 2.38 -9.86 -13.70
C GLY A 16 1.90 -8.46 -14.11
N ALA A 17 1.18 -8.44 -15.24
CA ALA A 17 0.62 -7.21 -15.79
C ALA A 17 -0.60 -6.74 -14.96
N PRO A 18 -0.67 -5.47 -14.57
CA PRO A 18 -1.84 -4.93 -13.89
C PRO A 18 -3.04 -4.90 -14.84
N SER A 19 -4.26 -4.79 -14.28
CA SER A 19 -5.42 -4.38 -15.08
C SER A 19 -5.17 -2.98 -15.67
N ILE A 20 -5.90 -2.64 -16.74
CA ILE A 20 -5.77 -1.33 -17.39
C ILE A 20 -6.00 -0.20 -16.37
N GLU A 21 -7.10 -0.27 -15.62
CA GLU A 21 -7.47 0.71 -14.59
C GLU A 21 -6.38 0.85 -13.52
N PHE A 22 -5.83 -0.26 -13.03
CA PHE A 22 -4.77 -0.22 -12.02
C PHE A 22 -3.46 0.33 -12.60
N GLY A 23 -3.14 0.01 -13.85
CA GLY A 23 -1.99 0.58 -14.56
C GLY A 23 -2.09 2.10 -14.75
N GLU A 24 -3.27 2.60 -15.10
CA GLU A 24 -3.55 4.04 -15.20
C GLU A 24 -3.43 4.73 -13.84
N TYR A 25 -3.98 4.13 -12.79
CA TYR A 25 -3.83 4.62 -11.42
C TYR A 25 -2.36 4.74 -10.98
N ILE A 26 -1.56 3.69 -11.19
CA ILE A 26 -0.12 3.69 -10.90
C ILE A 26 0.58 4.83 -11.65
N LYS A 27 0.31 4.97 -12.95
CA LYS A 27 0.90 6.00 -13.79
C LYS A 27 0.49 7.41 -13.34
N GLN A 28 -0.78 7.62 -13.01
CA GLN A 28 -1.29 8.90 -12.53
C GLN A 28 -0.63 9.32 -11.21
N ARG A 29 -0.43 8.36 -10.29
CA ARG A 29 0.22 8.58 -9.00
C ARG A 29 1.75 8.66 -9.10
N GLY A 30 2.34 8.22 -10.21
CA GLY A 30 3.78 8.16 -10.40
C GLY A 30 4.46 7.11 -9.51
N TYR A 31 3.73 6.06 -9.12
CA TYR A 31 4.27 5.00 -8.26
C TYR A 31 5.22 4.06 -9.02
N ASP A 32 6.30 3.67 -8.36
CA ASP A 32 7.14 2.55 -8.75
C ASP A 32 6.84 1.37 -7.82
N LEU A 33 5.86 0.54 -8.21
CA LEU A 33 5.41 -0.58 -7.39
C LEU A 33 6.13 -1.86 -7.80
N HIS A 34 6.71 -2.53 -6.81
CA HIS A 34 7.31 -3.87 -6.95
C HIS A 34 6.38 -4.91 -6.30
N ASP A 35 6.52 -6.18 -6.68
CA ASP A 35 5.96 -7.25 -5.84
C ASP A 35 6.78 -7.42 -4.56
N VAL A 36 6.19 -8.09 -3.57
CA VAL A 36 6.78 -8.23 -2.22
C VAL A 36 8.14 -8.94 -2.26
N ASP A 37 8.30 -9.93 -3.13
CA ASP A 37 9.55 -10.69 -3.25
C ASP A 37 10.64 -9.85 -3.92
N ALA A 38 10.32 -9.14 -5.00
CA ALA A 38 11.22 -8.21 -5.68
C ALA A 38 11.68 -7.07 -4.75
N TYR A 39 10.76 -6.49 -3.97
CA TYR A 39 11.11 -5.46 -2.98
C TYR A 39 12.02 -6.03 -1.88
N GLY A 40 11.72 -7.24 -1.39
CA GLY A 40 12.58 -7.95 -0.45
C GLY A 40 13.98 -8.21 -1.02
N GLN A 41 14.08 -8.53 -2.31
CA GLN A 41 15.35 -8.73 -2.99
C GLN A 41 16.14 -7.42 -3.11
N LEU A 42 15.49 -6.30 -3.42
CA LEU A 42 16.11 -4.97 -3.46
C LEU A 42 16.83 -4.63 -2.14
N LEU A 43 16.22 -4.94 -0.99
CA LEU A 43 16.87 -4.73 0.32
C LEU A 43 18.08 -5.65 0.54
N LYS A 44 18.01 -6.90 0.09
CA LYS A 44 19.15 -7.83 0.16
C LYS A 44 20.31 -7.35 -0.70
N ASP A 45 20.02 -6.86 -1.90
CA ASP A 45 21.03 -6.34 -2.84
C ASP A 45 21.69 -5.06 -2.30
N ALA A 46 20.96 -4.27 -1.52
CA ALA A 46 21.48 -3.12 -0.77
C ALA A 46 22.36 -3.51 0.44
N GLY A 47 22.48 -4.81 0.77
CA GLY A 47 23.34 -5.32 1.83
C GLY A 47 22.65 -5.58 3.18
N PHE A 48 21.33 -5.44 3.26
CA PHE A 48 20.60 -5.83 4.47
C PHE A 48 20.63 -7.35 4.64
N LYS A 49 20.83 -7.78 5.89
CA LYS A 49 20.82 -9.19 6.29
C LYS A 49 19.53 -9.50 7.03
N HIS A 50 19.07 -10.75 6.93
CA HIS A 50 17.84 -11.22 7.57
C HIS A 50 16.59 -10.45 7.10
N VAL A 51 16.48 -10.19 5.80
CA VAL A 51 15.30 -9.56 5.22
C VAL A 51 14.10 -10.50 5.32
N ILE A 52 13.01 -10.01 5.90
CA ILE A 52 11.71 -10.66 5.95
C ILE A 52 10.75 -9.78 5.14
N ALA A 53 10.21 -10.33 4.06
CA ALA A 53 9.21 -9.68 3.23
C ALA A 53 7.89 -10.42 3.45
N GLU A 54 6.84 -9.69 3.81
CA GLU A 54 5.54 -10.27 4.17
C GLU A 54 4.43 -9.58 3.38
N ASP A 55 3.60 -10.39 2.73
CA ASP A 55 2.35 -9.91 2.15
C ASP A 55 1.33 -9.65 3.27
N ARG A 56 0.96 -8.38 3.45
CA ARG A 56 -0.04 -7.94 4.43
C ARG A 56 -1.36 -7.51 3.77
N THR A 57 -1.62 -7.92 2.53
CA THR A 57 -2.83 -7.54 1.77
C THR A 57 -4.11 -7.83 2.54
N ASN A 58 -4.25 -8.99 3.19
CA ASN A 58 -5.46 -9.31 3.96
C ASN A 58 -5.67 -8.34 5.14
N GLN A 59 -4.59 -7.99 5.85
CA GLN A 59 -4.67 -7.00 6.92
C GLN A 59 -5.05 -5.62 6.37
N PHE A 60 -4.52 -5.26 5.19
CA PHE A 60 -4.85 -3.99 4.54
C PHE A 60 -6.32 -3.95 4.09
N LEU A 61 -6.86 -5.06 3.56
CA LEU A 61 -8.28 -5.20 3.21
C LEU A 61 -9.19 -5.02 4.44
N ASP A 62 -8.83 -5.60 5.59
CA ASP A 62 -9.59 -5.44 6.83
C ASP A 62 -9.62 -3.99 7.30
N ILE A 63 -8.51 -3.26 7.14
CA ILE A 63 -8.41 -1.84 7.48
C ILE A 63 -9.27 -1.02 6.53
N LEU A 64 -9.11 -1.19 5.21
CA LEU A 64 -9.87 -0.46 4.19
C LEU A 64 -11.38 -0.66 4.33
N THR A 65 -11.82 -1.88 4.63
CA THR A 65 -13.24 -2.18 4.87
C THR A 65 -13.77 -1.42 6.08
N LYS A 66 -13.03 -1.41 7.19
CA LYS A 66 -13.43 -0.67 8.41
C LYS A 66 -13.44 0.83 8.21
N GLU A 67 -12.45 1.36 7.50
CA GLU A 67 -12.35 2.80 7.18
C GLU A 67 -13.53 3.22 6.30
N LEU A 68 -13.84 2.44 5.26
CA LEU A 68 -14.99 2.70 4.40
C LEU A 68 -16.31 2.67 5.20
N ASP A 69 -16.54 1.62 6.00
CA ASP A 69 -17.73 1.51 6.86
C ASP A 69 -17.88 2.70 7.82
N SER A 70 -16.76 3.23 8.33
CA SER A 70 -16.77 4.37 9.24
C SER A 70 -17.12 5.66 8.51
N ILE A 71 -16.54 5.89 7.33
CA ILE A 71 -16.79 7.08 6.51
C ILE A 71 -18.25 7.09 6.02
N GLU A 72 -18.78 5.95 5.59
CA GLU A 72 -20.16 5.84 5.12
C GLU A 72 -21.18 6.15 6.23
N LYS A 73 -20.92 5.72 7.48
CA LYS A 73 -21.78 6.04 8.63
C LYS A 73 -21.78 7.53 9.00
N ASP A 74 -20.71 8.23 8.68
CA ASP A 74 -20.53 9.66 8.99
C ASP A 74 -20.64 10.56 7.74
N LYS A 75 -21.27 10.05 6.66
CA LYS A 75 -21.37 10.73 5.36
C LYS A 75 -21.89 12.17 5.47
N GLU A 76 -22.96 12.39 6.23
CA GLU A 76 -23.58 13.73 6.35
C GLU A 76 -22.65 14.73 7.04
N SER A 77 -21.94 14.30 8.08
CA SER A 77 -20.93 15.12 8.76
C SER A 77 -19.78 15.45 7.82
N PHE A 78 -19.29 14.46 7.07
CA PHE A 78 -18.23 14.63 6.08
C PHE A 78 -18.63 15.62 4.96
N ILE A 79 -19.85 15.53 4.42
CA ILE A 79 -20.32 16.47 3.39
C ILE A 79 -20.43 17.89 3.95
N HIS A 80 -20.90 18.04 5.20
CA HIS A 80 -20.97 19.34 5.86
C HIS A 80 -19.58 19.97 6.06
N GLU A 81 -18.57 19.17 6.43
CA GLU A 81 -17.20 19.66 6.64
C GLU A 81 -16.42 19.90 5.33
N PHE A 82 -16.68 19.07 4.32
CA PHE A 82 -16.01 19.13 3.02
C PHE A 82 -17.01 19.56 1.93
N SER A 83 -17.30 18.68 0.98
CA SER A 83 -18.25 18.91 -0.11
C SER A 83 -18.48 17.59 -0.85
N GLU A 84 -19.65 17.43 -1.47
CA GLU A 84 -19.87 16.40 -2.48
C GLU A 84 -19.45 16.95 -3.85
N VAL A 85 -18.63 16.20 -4.59
CA VAL A 85 -18.32 16.54 -5.99
C VAL A 85 -19.46 15.97 -6.84
N ASN A 86 -20.34 16.85 -7.32
CA ASN A 86 -21.39 16.52 -8.28
C ASN A 86 -20.82 16.30 -9.69
#